data_AF-A0A1F4RX63-F1
#
_entry.id   AF-A0A1F4RX63-F1
#
_cell.length_a   1.000
_cell.length_b   1.000
_cell.length_c   1.000
_cell.angle_alpha   90.00
_cell.angle_beta   90.00
_cell.angle_gamma   90.00
#
_symmetry.space_group_name_H-M   'P 1'
#
loop_
_entity.id
_entity.type
_entity.pdbx_description
1 polymer ?
#
loop_
_entity_poly.entity_id
_entity_poly.type
_entity_poly.pdbx_seq_one_letter_code
_entity_poly.pdbx_strand_id
1 'polypeptide(L)'
;MNIKNTLKKLKADKISINEACDLLKTDSYEDLDFAKIDHHRIKRKGFPEVIFCEGKTSAQISKIAKAIYKRGDNILATRADTKAYKAIKKAVKKAKYYKEARIVEYRKRDKVSRFQGIEVVVVTAGTSDIPIAEEAVVTLKFLGHEVGKLYDVGVAGLHRLTKNLEKLQEASVLIVVAGMEGALPSVIGGLVDGPVIAVPTSIGYGANFKGLSALLTMLNSCAPGVAAVNIDNGFGAAVMADSILKAKNKHMKNIETEKDKVYLLETNIDDMNPNLYDHTINKLMKFGALDAFFEPVRMKKKRAAVKLSVLSPINLKDKLLKIIFEETTTFGIREQLIEREKLSRCFKTIKTKYGKVSFKIGKLGRKIVTLAPEYEDYKKLANKHRIPIEKVYKELFNPDYHNLG
;
A
#
# COMPACT_ATOMS: atom_id res chain seq x y z
N MET A 1 -11.50 -10.66 21.87
CA MET A 1 -12.70 -11.28 21.25
C MET A 1 -13.20 -10.33 20.15
N ASN A 2 -14.13 -10.70 19.25
CA ASN A 2 -14.53 -9.78 18.15
C ASN A 2 -15.66 -8.86 18.65
N ILE A 3 -15.52 -7.53 18.53
CA ILE A 3 -16.56 -6.53 18.88
C ILE A 3 -17.90 -6.90 18.24
N LYS A 4 -17.88 -7.45 17.03
CA LYS A 4 -19.10 -7.96 16.35
C LYS A 4 -19.81 -9.05 17.13
N ASN A 5 -19.11 -9.92 17.85
CA ASN A 5 -19.73 -10.97 18.66
C ASN A 5 -20.36 -10.40 19.92
N THR A 6 -19.73 -9.43 20.58
CA THR A 6 -20.33 -8.73 21.73
C THR A 6 -21.58 -7.97 21.31
N LEU A 7 -21.52 -7.23 20.20
CA LEU A 7 -22.67 -6.52 19.64
C LEU A 7 -23.78 -7.47 19.15
N LYS A 8 -23.44 -8.65 18.61
CA LYS A 8 -24.43 -9.69 18.25
C LYS A 8 -25.12 -10.28 19.47
N LYS A 9 -24.40 -10.48 20.58
CA LYS A 9 -24.98 -10.96 21.84
C LYS A 9 -25.91 -9.91 22.46
N LEU A 10 -25.51 -8.63 22.40
CA LEU A 10 -26.35 -7.52 22.84
C LEU A 10 -27.63 -7.40 21.99
N LYS A 11 -27.50 -7.47 20.66
CA LYS A 11 -28.66 -7.45 19.73
C LYS A 11 -29.60 -8.65 19.90
N ALA A 12 -29.11 -9.75 20.44
CA ALA A 12 -29.89 -10.97 20.70
C ALA A 12 -30.41 -11.03 22.16
N ASP A 13 -30.35 -9.94 22.91
CA ASP A 13 -30.73 -9.82 24.33
C ASP A 13 -30.08 -10.87 25.25
N LYS A 14 -28.90 -11.37 24.87
CA LYS A 14 -28.15 -12.37 25.66
C LYS A 14 -27.24 -11.76 26.72
N ILE A 15 -26.98 -10.46 26.63
CA ILE A 15 -26.20 -9.67 27.58
C ILE A 15 -26.83 -8.28 27.67
N SER A 16 -26.76 -7.66 28.84
CA SER A 16 -27.20 -6.28 29.05
C SER A 16 -26.23 -5.27 28.43
N ILE A 17 -26.69 -4.02 28.27
CA ILE A 17 -25.83 -2.91 27.80
C ILE A 17 -24.62 -2.71 28.73
N ASN A 18 -24.82 -2.82 30.05
CA ASN A 18 -23.74 -2.69 31.03
C ASN A 18 -22.73 -3.84 30.90
N GLU A 19 -23.19 -5.08 30.76
CA GLU A 19 -22.31 -6.24 30.51
C GLU A 19 -21.57 -6.13 29.18
N ALA A 20 -22.20 -5.60 28.14
CA ALA A 20 -21.55 -5.34 26.86
C ALA A 20 -20.47 -4.25 26.99
N CYS A 21 -20.74 -3.17 27.74
CA CYS A 21 -19.77 -2.13 28.04
C CYS A 21 -18.58 -2.66 28.84
N ASP A 22 -18.81 -3.50 29.84
CA ASP A 22 -17.75 -4.07 30.67
C ASP A 22 -16.91 -5.10 29.90
N LEU A 23 -17.54 -5.91 29.04
CA LEU A 23 -16.84 -6.79 28.11
C LEU A 23 -15.99 -6.00 27.10
N LEU A 24 -16.45 -4.84 26.63
CA LEU A 24 -15.69 -4.00 25.71
C LEU A 24 -14.53 -3.26 26.43
N LYS A 25 -14.70 -2.92 27.72
CA LYS A 25 -13.63 -2.36 28.56
C LYS A 25 -12.56 -3.41 28.88
N THR A 26 -12.95 -4.60 29.32
CA THR A 26 -12.03 -5.71 29.65
C THR A 26 -11.37 -6.36 28.44
N ASP A 27 -11.92 -6.22 27.23
CA ASP A 27 -11.27 -6.70 26.00
C ASP A 27 -10.13 -5.78 25.52
N SER A 28 -9.97 -4.58 26.12
CA SER A 28 -8.94 -3.61 25.73
C SER A 28 -7.54 -3.98 26.20
N TYR A 29 -7.40 -4.51 27.41
CA TYR A 29 -6.14 -5.02 27.94
C TYR A 29 -6.34 -6.29 28.80
N GLU A 30 -5.31 -7.13 28.85
CA GLU A 30 -5.26 -8.30 29.75
C GLU A 30 -4.27 -8.03 30.87
N ASP A 31 -4.71 -8.15 32.13
CA ASP A 31 -3.87 -7.97 33.30
C ASP A 31 -3.24 -9.31 33.72
N LEU A 32 -1.92 -9.35 33.84
CA LEU A 32 -1.14 -10.50 34.28
C LEU A 32 -0.50 -10.27 35.67
N ASP A 33 -1.01 -9.32 36.46
CA ASP A 33 -0.51 -8.83 37.75
C ASP A 33 0.80 -8.01 37.66
N PHE A 34 1.72 -8.41 36.79
CA PHE A 34 3.01 -7.73 36.56
C PHE A 34 3.06 -6.97 35.23
N ALA A 35 2.04 -7.09 34.38
CA ALA A 35 1.96 -6.42 33.09
C ALA A 35 0.50 -6.33 32.61
N LYS A 36 0.13 -5.20 32.02
CA LYS A 36 -1.15 -5.00 31.33
C LYS A 36 -0.93 -5.01 29.82
N ILE A 37 -1.39 -6.06 29.15
CA ILE A 37 -1.16 -6.26 27.70
C ILE A 37 -2.26 -5.57 26.90
N ASP A 38 -1.92 -4.55 26.11
CA ASP A 38 -2.87 -3.85 25.23
C ASP A 38 -3.14 -4.64 23.94
N HIS A 39 -4.28 -5.32 23.91
CA HIS A 39 -4.73 -6.07 22.74
C HIS A 39 -5.38 -5.18 21.67
N HIS A 40 -5.69 -3.92 22.00
CA HIS A 40 -6.24 -2.93 21.07
C HIS A 40 -5.16 -2.16 20.30
N ARG A 41 -3.88 -2.33 20.64
CA ARG A 41 -2.76 -1.69 19.93
C ARG A 41 -2.77 -1.96 18.43
N ILE A 42 -3.14 -3.18 18.01
CA ILE A 42 -3.27 -3.54 16.59
C ILE A 42 -4.29 -2.63 15.88
N LYS A 43 -5.44 -2.36 16.53
CA LYS A 43 -6.49 -1.50 15.95
C LYS A 43 -6.04 -0.04 15.87
N ARG A 44 -5.30 0.45 16.87
CA ARG A 44 -4.88 1.86 16.95
C ARG A 44 -3.63 2.18 16.12
N LYS A 45 -2.66 1.27 16.08
CA LYS A 45 -1.32 1.49 15.51
C LYS A 45 -1.01 0.57 14.32
N GLY A 46 -1.81 -0.47 14.10
CA GLY A 46 -1.63 -1.42 12.99
C GLY A 46 -0.64 -2.55 13.29
N PHE A 47 -0.14 -2.67 14.52
CA PHE A 47 0.78 -3.72 14.96
C PHE A 47 0.57 -4.07 16.45
N PRO A 48 0.92 -5.31 16.88
CA PRO A 48 0.63 -5.82 18.23
C PRO A 48 1.49 -5.22 19.33
N GLU A 49 1.18 -5.57 20.58
CA GLU A 49 2.03 -5.30 21.73
C GLU A 49 3.40 -5.96 21.57
N VAL A 50 4.46 -5.25 21.95
CA VAL A 50 5.87 -5.69 21.77
C VAL A 50 6.45 -6.01 23.13
N ILE A 51 7.07 -7.18 23.25
CA ILE A 51 7.66 -7.65 24.50
C ILE A 51 9.08 -7.11 24.63
N PHE A 52 9.27 -6.06 25.43
CA PHE A 52 10.62 -5.65 25.85
C PHE A 52 11.18 -6.67 26.84
N CYS A 53 12.19 -7.47 26.43
CA CYS A 53 12.71 -8.57 27.25
C CYS A 53 13.71 -8.15 28.31
N GLU A 54 14.46 -7.08 28.08
CA GLU A 54 15.50 -6.63 28.99
C GLU A 54 14.90 -6.20 30.34
N GLY A 55 15.52 -6.61 31.44
CA GLY A 55 14.99 -6.40 32.79
C GLY A 55 13.82 -7.31 33.19
N LYS A 56 13.31 -8.20 32.31
CA LYS A 56 12.24 -9.17 32.65
C LYS A 56 12.78 -10.57 32.88
N THR A 57 12.11 -11.31 33.77
CA THR A 57 12.40 -12.73 34.00
C THR A 57 11.85 -13.61 32.88
N SER A 58 12.48 -14.76 32.64
CA SER A 58 12.01 -15.76 31.67
C SER A 58 10.54 -16.18 31.90
N ALA A 59 10.11 -16.26 33.17
CA ALA A 59 8.74 -16.59 33.52
C ALA A 59 7.74 -15.50 33.08
N GLN A 60 8.06 -14.23 33.35
CA GLN A 60 7.25 -13.09 32.90
C GLN A 60 7.16 -13.03 31.37
N ILE A 61 8.30 -13.18 30.68
CA ILE A 61 8.36 -13.17 29.21
C ILE A 61 7.49 -14.30 28.62
N SER A 62 7.58 -15.52 29.17
CA SER A 62 6.79 -16.65 28.70
C SER A 62 5.28 -16.44 28.93
N LYS A 63 4.88 -15.89 30.08
CA LYS A 63 3.48 -15.55 30.38
C LYS A 63 2.93 -14.51 29.40
N ILE A 64 3.67 -13.43 29.14
CA ILE A 64 3.26 -12.39 28.17
C ILE A 64 3.12 -12.99 26.76
N ALA A 65 4.13 -13.73 26.31
CA ALA A 65 4.09 -14.36 24.98
C ALA A 65 2.92 -15.34 24.85
N LYS A 66 2.61 -16.12 25.89
CA LYS A 66 1.48 -17.06 25.92
C LYS A 66 0.14 -16.33 25.84
N ALA A 67 -0.02 -15.20 26.53
CA ALA A 67 -1.23 -14.39 26.50
C ALA A 67 -1.50 -13.83 25.08
N ILE A 68 -0.49 -13.21 24.45
CA ILE A 68 -0.58 -12.69 23.07
C ILE A 68 -0.85 -13.84 22.09
N TYR A 69 -0.15 -14.96 22.22
CA TYR A 69 -0.33 -16.13 21.35
C TYR A 69 -1.73 -16.72 21.41
N LYS A 70 -2.32 -16.83 22.62
CA LYS A 70 -3.68 -17.37 22.82
C LYS A 70 -4.75 -16.55 22.13
N ARG A 71 -4.58 -15.22 22.02
CA ARG A 71 -5.49 -14.36 21.26
C ARG A 71 -5.30 -14.48 19.74
N GLY A 72 -4.23 -15.13 19.30
CA GLY A 72 -3.94 -15.37 17.89
C GLY A 72 -3.23 -14.20 17.20
N ASP A 73 -2.62 -13.30 17.98
CA ASP A 73 -1.86 -12.16 17.49
C ASP A 73 -0.42 -12.54 17.16
N ASN A 74 0.22 -11.72 16.33
CA ASN A 74 1.64 -11.84 16.06
C ASN A 74 2.44 -11.38 17.29
N ILE A 75 3.63 -11.95 17.49
CA ILE A 75 4.50 -11.62 18.62
C ILE A 75 5.81 -11.07 18.08
N LEU A 76 6.24 -9.96 18.66
CA LEU A 76 7.58 -9.41 18.50
C LEU A 76 8.14 -9.15 19.91
N ALA A 77 9.32 -9.67 20.18
CA ALA A 77 10.02 -9.45 21.44
C ALA A 77 11.41 -8.90 21.15
N THR A 78 11.72 -7.72 21.69
CA THR A 78 12.98 -7.00 21.46
C THR A 78 13.94 -7.19 22.63
N ARG A 79 15.24 -6.91 22.40
CA ARG A 79 16.33 -7.09 23.37
C ARG A 79 16.39 -8.50 23.99
N ALA A 80 15.89 -9.51 23.28
CA ALA A 80 15.82 -10.89 23.74
C ALA A 80 17.20 -11.53 23.78
N ASP A 81 17.50 -12.22 24.88
CA ASP A 81 18.64 -13.12 24.99
C ASP A 81 18.22 -14.58 24.71
N THR A 82 19.17 -15.51 24.81
CA THR A 82 18.89 -16.94 24.57
C THR A 82 17.92 -17.53 25.61
N LYS A 83 17.90 -17.00 26.85
CA LYS A 83 16.98 -17.44 27.90
C LYS A 83 15.55 -17.00 27.59
N ALA A 84 15.36 -15.74 27.21
CA ALA A 84 14.09 -15.20 26.75
C ALA A 84 13.57 -15.97 25.53
N TYR A 85 14.42 -16.24 24.53
CA TYR A 85 14.02 -17.06 23.39
C TYR A 85 13.55 -18.45 23.80
N LYS A 86 14.31 -19.18 24.63
CA LYS A 86 13.89 -20.51 25.11
C LYS A 86 12.55 -20.45 25.85
N ALA A 87 12.32 -19.40 26.64
CA ALA A 87 11.07 -19.21 27.37
C ALA A 87 9.87 -18.94 26.44
N ILE A 88 10.07 -18.13 25.39
CA ILE A 88 9.05 -17.87 24.36
C ILE A 88 8.80 -19.13 23.54
N LYS A 89 9.85 -19.85 23.12
CA LYS A 89 9.76 -21.07 22.30
C LYS A 89 8.96 -22.18 22.97
N LYS A 90 9.04 -22.31 24.29
CA LYS A 90 8.22 -23.23 25.09
C LYS A 90 6.72 -22.88 25.00
N ALA A 91 6.37 -21.60 25.03
CA ALA A 91 4.98 -21.14 24.90
C ALA A 91 4.48 -21.12 23.45
N VAL A 92 5.38 -20.82 22.50
CA VAL A 92 5.09 -20.56 21.09
C VAL A 92 6.07 -21.36 20.22
N LYS A 93 5.71 -22.60 19.90
CA LYS A 93 6.60 -23.55 19.21
C LYS A 93 7.16 -23.04 17.88
N LYS A 94 6.41 -22.21 17.15
CA LYS A 94 6.81 -21.65 15.85
C LYS A 94 7.60 -20.34 15.93
N ALA A 95 7.97 -19.87 17.13
CA ALA A 95 8.78 -18.67 17.27
C ALA A 95 10.18 -18.83 16.64
N LYS A 96 10.66 -17.77 15.99
CA LYS A 96 11.99 -17.66 15.38
C LYS A 96 12.85 -16.68 16.18
N TYR A 97 14.16 -16.93 16.25
CA TYR A 97 15.10 -16.03 16.93
C TYR A 97 16.11 -15.48 15.93
N TYR A 98 16.16 -14.15 15.88
CA TYR A 98 17.14 -13.38 15.12
C TYR A 98 18.25 -12.98 16.10
N LYS A 99 19.32 -13.80 16.15
CA LYS A 99 20.39 -13.67 17.14
C LYS A 99 21.06 -12.29 17.10
N GLU A 100 21.37 -11.81 15.91
CA GLU A 100 22.05 -10.53 15.69
C GLU A 100 21.15 -9.33 16.08
N ALA A 101 19.88 -9.37 15.69
CA ALA A 101 18.88 -8.36 16.06
C ALA A 101 18.44 -8.40 17.54
N ARG A 102 18.78 -9.47 18.28
CA ARG A 102 18.19 -9.80 19.59
C ARG A 102 16.65 -9.75 19.57
N ILE A 103 16.04 -10.27 18.50
CA ILE A 103 14.57 -10.29 18.32
C ILE A 103 14.05 -11.72 18.29
N VAL A 104 12.96 -11.98 19.02
CA VAL A 104 12.13 -13.17 18.85
C VAL A 104 10.82 -12.79 18.17
N GLU A 105 10.45 -13.53 17.15
CA GLU A 105 9.28 -13.26 16.33
C GLU A 105 8.39 -14.50 16.21
N TYR A 106 7.07 -14.28 16.22
CA TYR A 106 6.10 -15.24 15.72
C TYR A 106 5.05 -14.53 14.85
N ARG A 107 4.80 -15.09 13.67
CA ARG A 107 3.73 -14.63 12.76
C ARG A 107 2.74 -15.74 12.48
N LYS A 108 1.46 -15.39 12.51
CA LYS A 108 0.37 -16.30 12.11
C LYS A 108 0.22 -16.37 10.59
N ARG A 109 0.43 -15.24 9.90
CA ARG A 109 0.48 -15.10 8.44
C ARG A 109 1.52 -14.04 8.09
N ASP A 110 2.27 -14.28 7.01
CA ASP A 110 3.13 -13.26 6.46
C ASP A 110 2.27 -12.14 5.84
N LYS A 111 2.57 -10.90 6.22
CA LYS A 111 2.07 -9.76 5.45
C LYS A 111 2.89 -9.71 4.17
N VAL A 112 2.21 -9.82 3.04
CA VAL A 112 2.81 -9.51 1.74
C VAL A 112 3.08 -8.00 1.71
N SER A 113 4.30 -7.62 1.34
CA SER A 113 4.63 -6.21 1.10
C SER A 113 3.60 -5.62 0.14
N ARG A 114 3.06 -4.45 0.48
CA ARG A 114 2.13 -3.73 -0.39
C ARG A 114 2.86 -2.94 -1.47
N PHE A 115 4.19 -2.92 -1.43
CA PHE A 115 5.05 -2.17 -2.31
C PHE A 115 5.94 -3.10 -3.12
N GLN A 116 6.13 -2.76 -4.39
CA GLN A 116 7.18 -3.33 -5.24
C GLN A 116 8.40 -2.40 -5.14
N GLY A 117 9.52 -2.89 -4.60
CA GLY A 117 10.77 -2.13 -4.42
C GLY A 117 11.19 -1.91 -2.97
N ILE A 118 12.37 -1.32 -2.76
CA ILE A 118 12.92 -1.01 -1.42
C ILE A 118 12.25 0.27 -0.89
N GLU A 119 11.56 0.18 0.24
CA GLU A 119 10.91 1.35 0.86
C GLU A 119 11.82 2.07 1.85
N VAL A 120 12.62 1.31 2.59
CA VAL A 120 13.48 1.80 3.66
C VAL A 120 14.89 1.27 3.49
N VAL A 121 15.90 2.13 3.64
CA VAL A 121 17.30 1.71 3.70
C VAL A 121 17.83 1.89 5.11
N VAL A 122 18.36 0.81 5.69
CA VAL A 122 19.04 0.83 6.99
C VAL A 122 20.54 0.85 6.76
N VAL A 123 21.20 1.86 7.34
CA VAL A 123 22.60 2.17 7.15
C VAL A 123 23.35 2.06 8.48
N THR A 124 24.57 1.51 8.49
CA THR A 124 25.44 1.55 9.67
C THR A 124 26.76 2.28 9.40
N ALA A 125 27.28 2.98 10.41
CA ALA A 125 28.62 3.55 10.35
C ALA A 125 29.70 2.47 10.48
N GLY A 126 29.60 1.60 11.49
CA GLY A 126 30.51 0.48 11.67
C GLY A 126 29.82 -0.87 11.68
N THR A 127 30.63 -1.93 11.74
CA THR A 127 30.15 -3.31 11.95
C THR A 127 29.60 -3.51 13.36
N SER A 128 30.12 -2.79 14.35
CA SER A 128 29.66 -2.84 15.74
C SER A 128 28.23 -2.30 15.93
N ASP A 129 27.74 -1.47 15.01
CA ASP A 129 26.38 -0.92 15.01
C ASP A 129 25.34 -1.90 14.42
N ILE A 130 25.78 -2.97 13.76
CA ILE A 130 24.91 -3.92 13.05
C ILE A 130 23.81 -4.53 13.94
N PRO A 131 24.05 -4.92 15.21
CA PRO A 131 22.98 -5.46 16.06
C PRO A 131 21.79 -4.50 16.24
N ILE A 132 22.05 -3.19 16.34
CA ILE A 132 21.01 -2.15 16.46
C ILE A 132 20.30 -1.97 15.10
N ALA A 133 21.04 -2.00 13.99
CA ALA A 133 20.45 -1.96 12.66
C ALA A 133 19.60 -3.18 12.33
N GLU A 134 20.04 -4.39 12.68
CA GLU A 134 19.25 -5.62 12.49
C GLU A 134 17.97 -5.61 13.34
N GLU A 135 17.97 -4.96 14.51
CA GLU A 135 16.73 -4.73 15.26
C GLU A 135 15.72 -3.91 14.43
N ALA A 136 16.18 -2.83 13.79
CA ALA A 136 15.34 -2.02 12.90
C ALA A 136 14.87 -2.83 11.67
N VAL A 137 15.77 -3.56 11.02
CA VAL A 137 15.46 -4.39 9.84
C VAL A 137 14.40 -5.43 10.15
N VAL A 138 14.59 -6.23 11.21
CA VAL A 138 13.65 -7.30 11.56
C VAL A 138 12.30 -6.70 11.96
N THR A 139 12.30 -5.57 12.66
CA THR A 139 11.07 -4.85 13.02
C THR A 139 10.33 -4.34 11.78
N LEU A 140 11.02 -3.71 10.81
CA LEU A 140 10.44 -3.25 9.55
C LEU A 140 9.85 -4.42 8.74
N LYS A 141 10.58 -5.53 8.64
CA LYS A 141 10.09 -6.75 8.00
C LYS A 141 8.86 -7.31 8.71
N PHE A 142 8.79 -7.19 10.04
CA PHE A 142 7.61 -7.59 10.84
C PHE A 142 6.40 -6.70 10.57
N LEU A 143 6.64 -5.41 10.32
CA LEU A 143 5.59 -4.46 9.95
C LEU A 143 5.12 -4.64 8.49
N GLY A 144 5.96 -5.25 7.65
CA GLY A 144 5.66 -5.67 6.28
C GLY A 144 6.34 -4.84 5.20
N HIS A 145 7.46 -4.20 5.53
CA HIS A 145 8.25 -3.38 4.61
C HIS A 145 9.38 -4.18 3.96
N GLU A 146 9.70 -3.84 2.72
CA GLU A 146 10.94 -4.26 2.06
C GLU A 146 12.08 -3.32 2.43
N VAL A 147 13.21 -3.90 2.86
CA VAL A 147 14.28 -3.17 3.52
C VAL A 147 15.62 -3.41 2.82
N GLY A 148 16.22 -2.33 2.34
CA GLY A 148 17.60 -2.30 1.87
C GLY A 148 18.57 -2.20 3.05
N LYS A 149 19.72 -2.87 2.94
CA LYS A 149 20.80 -2.81 3.91
C LYS A 149 22.03 -2.14 3.27
N LEU A 150 22.72 -1.29 4.02
CA LEU A 150 24.02 -0.73 3.66
C LEU A 150 24.88 -0.61 4.91
N TYR A 151 25.76 -1.58 5.15
CA TYR A 151 26.53 -1.65 6.39
C TYR A 151 27.98 -1.23 6.21
N ASP A 152 28.57 -0.74 7.30
CA ASP A 152 29.98 -0.33 7.39
C ASP A 152 30.37 0.75 6.36
N VAL A 153 29.62 1.85 6.37
CA VAL A 153 29.86 3.03 5.52
C VAL A 153 30.20 4.28 6.34
N GLY A 154 30.96 4.08 7.42
CA GLY A 154 31.34 5.14 8.35
C GLY A 154 32.18 6.26 7.72
N VAL A 155 32.18 7.41 8.38
CA VAL A 155 32.73 8.68 7.88
C VAL A 155 34.22 8.61 7.53
N ALA A 156 35.01 7.80 8.25
CA ALA A 156 36.44 7.60 7.96
C ALA A 156 36.71 7.05 6.55
N GLY A 157 35.72 6.41 5.92
CA GLY A 157 35.80 5.86 4.57
C GLY A 157 34.63 6.31 3.72
N LEU A 158 34.46 7.62 3.55
CA LEU A 158 33.30 8.22 2.87
C LEU A 158 33.06 7.69 1.45
N HIS A 159 34.11 7.24 0.76
CA HIS A 159 34.00 6.59 -0.55
C HIS A 159 33.13 5.32 -0.54
N ARG A 160 32.96 4.64 0.60
CA ARG A 160 32.06 3.48 0.75
C ARG A 160 30.59 3.91 0.69
N LEU A 161 30.29 5.08 1.24
CA LEU A 161 28.98 5.71 1.19
C LEU A 161 28.68 6.21 -0.24
N THR A 162 29.60 6.95 -0.85
CA THR A 162 29.38 7.59 -2.16
C THR A 162 29.16 6.58 -3.28
N LYS A 163 29.77 5.38 -3.21
CA LYS A 163 29.51 4.27 -4.16
C LYS A 163 28.07 3.75 -4.14
N ASN A 164 27.28 4.09 -3.12
CA ASN A 164 25.90 3.63 -2.94
C ASN A 164 24.91 4.80 -2.91
N LEU A 165 25.29 5.97 -3.43
CA LEU A 165 24.48 7.19 -3.34
C LEU A 165 23.10 7.05 -3.99
N GLU A 166 23.02 6.41 -5.16
CA GLU A 166 21.75 6.16 -5.88
C GLU A 166 20.75 5.39 -5.00
N LYS A 167 21.21 4.30 -4.37
CA LYS A 167 20.38 3.51 -3.44
C LYS A 167 19.89 4.31 -2.23
N LEU A 168 20.68 5.27 -1.75
CA LEU A 168 20.29 6.14 -0.65
C LEU A 168 19.25 7.18 -1.09
N GLN A 169 19.40 7.71 -2.31
CA GLN A 169 18.48 8.69 -2.88
C GLN A 169 17.13 8.08 -3.31
N GLU A 170 17.11 6.80 -3.70
CA GLU A 170 15.86 6.10 -4.01
C GLU A 170 15.01 5.75 -2.77
N ALA A 171 15.61 5.77 -1.57
CA ALA A 171 14.95 5.34 -0.35
C ALA A 171 13.86 6.35 0.08
N SER A 172 12.64 5.86 0.37
CA SER A 172 11.57 6.75 0.88
C SER A 172 11.82 7.21 2.32
N VAL A 173 12.54 6.42 3.12
CA VAL A 173 12.99 6.75 4.47
C VAL A 173 14.34 6.07 4.71
N LEU A 174 15.27 6.76 5.37
CA LEU A 174 16.53 6.18 5.80
C LEU A 174 16.58 6.01 7.31
N ILE A 175 17.14 4.90 7.78
CA ILE A 175 17.51 4.72 9.19
C ILE A 175 19.03 4.62 9.24
N VAL A 176 19.68 5.55 9.94
CA VAL A 176 21.13 5.62 10.00
C VAL A 176 21.58 5.37 11.43
N VAL A 177 22.31 4.28 11.63
CA VAL A 177 22.77 3.80 12.94
C VAL A 177 24.25 4.10 13.09
N ALA A 178 24.61 4.87 14.11
CA ALA A 178 26.00 5.24 14.35
C ALA A 178 26.32 5.46 15.85
N GLY A 179 27.44 4.88 16.29
CA GLY A 179 28.04 5.11 17.60
C GLY A 179 29.06 6.24 17.57
N MET A 180 30.27 5.99 18.09
CA MET A 180 31.44 6.90 18.13
C MET A 180 31.05 8.38 18.20
N GLU A 181 31.27 9.16 17.13
CA GLU A 181 30.95 10.60 17.06
C GLU A 181 29.52 10.89 16.55
N GLY A 182 28.80 9.88 16.05
CA GLY A 182 27.41 10.03 15.59
C GLY A 182 27.24 10.88 14.33
N ALA A 183 28.30 11.11 13.55
CA ALA A 183 28.31 12.07 12.44
C ALA A 183 27.65 11.57 11.14
N LEU A 184 27.53 10.26 10.93
CA LEU A 184 27.05 9.69 9.66
C LEU A 184 25.63 10.16 9.27
N PRO A 185 24.63 10.25 10.18
CA PRO A 185 23.31 10.79 9.83
C PRO A 185 23.35 12.22 9.30
N SER A 186 24.21 13.09 9.84
CA SER A 186 24.38 14.46 9.33
C SER A 186 24.94 14.48 7.92
N VAL A 187 25.93 13.61 7.64
CA VAL A 187 26.51 13.47 6.30
C VAL A 187 25.44 12.99 5.31
N ILE A 188 24.70 11.94 5.65
CA ILE A 188 23.65 11.39 4.78
C ILE A 188 22.53 12.40 4.56
N GLY A 189 22.11 13.14 5.59
CA GLY A 189 21.10 14.19 5.48
C GLY A 189 21.49 15.33 4.54
N GLY A 190 22.79 15.54 4.29
CA GLY A 190 23.26 16.49 3.25
C GLY A 190 23.26 15.93 1.82
N LEU A 191 23.05 14.63 1.65
CA LEU A 191 23.17 13.91 0.37
C LEU A 191 21.85 13.37 -0.18
N VAL A 192 20.79 13.36 0.64
CA VAL A 192 19.47 12.83 0.31
C VAL A 192 18.39 13.87 0.57
N ASP A 193 17.28 13.75 -0.16
CA ASP A 193 16.07 14.57 -0.01
C ASP A 193 15.00 13.91 0.87
N GLY A 194 15.19 12.63 1.22
CA GLY A 194 14.32 11.86 2.10
C GLY A 194 14.58 12.04 3.60
N PRO A 195 13.61 11.71 4.47
CA PRO A 195 13.77 11.78 5.92
C PRO A 195 14.81 10.77 6.42
N VAL A 196 15.69 11.23 7.30
CA VAL A 196 16.74 10.44 7.94
C VAL A 196 16.44 10.27 9.42
N ILE A 197 16.19 9.04 9.85
CA ILE A 197 16.00 8.68 11.25
C ILE A 197 17.36 8.27 11.82
N ALA A 198 17.92 9.13 12.67
CA ALA A 198 19.23 8.93 13.27
C ALA A 198 19.10 8.08 14.55
N VAL A 199 19.84 6.98 14.61
CA VAL A 199 19.85 6.04 15.74
C VAL A 199 21.23 6.08 16.39
N PRO A 200 21.40 6.83 17.50
CA PRO A 200 22.66 6.81 18.24
C PRO A 200 22.82 5.44 18.90
N THR A 201 24.05 4.92 18.92
CA THR A 201 24.37 3.68 19.64
C THR A 201 25.27 3.94 20.83
N SER A 202 25.23 3.04 21.80
CA SER A 202 26.17 3.04 22.93
C SER A 202 27.58 2.53 22.56
N ILE A 203 27.82 2.24 21.27
CA ILE A 203 29.12 1.80 20.76
C ILE A 203 30.08 2.99 20.71
N GLY A 204 31.17 2.87 21.44
CA GLY A 204 32.29 3.81 21.43
C GLY A 204 33.09 3.74 22.72
N TYR A 205 34.14 4.53 22.81
CA TYR A 205 35.03 4.58 23.98
C TYR A 205 35.23 6.01 24.47
N GLY A 206 35.73 6.16 25.71
CA GLY A 206 36.09 7.45 26.30
C GLY A 206 34.95 8.46 26.27
N ALA A 207 35.12 9.51 25.48
CA ALA A 207 34.17 10.62 25.31
C ALA A 207 32.84 10.23 24.65
N ASN A 208 32.64 8.96 24.28
CA ASN A 208 31.35 8.51 23.75
C ASN A 208 30.21 8.62 24.80
N PHE A 209 30.52 8.43 26.09
CA PHE A 209 29.58 8.46 27.21
C PHE A 209 28.34 7.57 27.00
N LYS A 210 28.55 6.30 26.60
CA LYS A 210 27.49 5.32 26.32
C LYS A 210 26.45 5.83 25.31
N GLY A 211 26.91 6.53 24.27
CA GLY A 211 26.09 7.07 23.19
C GLY A 211 25.55 8.48 23.41
N LEU A 212 25.81 9.12 24.57
CA LEU A 212 25.33 10.49 24.82
C LEU A 212 25.95 11.49 23.84
N SER A 213 27.25 11.37 23.55
CA SER A 213 27.91 12.22 22.54
C SER A 213 27.28 12.05 21.16
N ALA A 214 27.08 10.81 20.70
CA ALA A 214 26.45 10.50 19.42
C ALA A 214 25.02 11.05 19.34
N LEU A 215 24.23 10.92 20.42
CA LEU A 215 22.89 11.49 20.51
C LEU A 215 22.92 13.02 20.38
N LEU A 216 23.80 13.70 21.12
CA LEU A 216 23.92 15.16 21.06
C LEU A 216 24.39 15.63 19.69
N THR A 217 25.32 14.92 19.03
CA THR A 217 25.72 15.20 17.65
C THR A 217 24.52 15.11 16.70
N MET A 218 23.74 14.02 16.78
CA MET A 218 22.59 13.81 15.91
C MET A 218 21.47 14.84 16.14
N LEU A 219 21.26 15.28 17.39
CA LEU A 219 20.30 16.33 17.75
C LEU A 219 20.76 17.72 17.28
N ASN A 220 22.06 18.00 17.31
CA ASN A 220 22.65 19.26 16.86
C ASN A 220 22.92 19.30 15.35
N SER A 221 22.54 18.26 14.61
CA SER A 221 22.73 18.20 13.16
C SER A 221 22.02 19.36 12.46
N CYS A 222 22.76 20.11 11.64
CA CYS A 222 22.19 21.17 10.80
C CYS A 222 21.58 20.66 9.49
N ALA A 223 21.82 19.38 9.14
CA ALA A 223 21.26 18.78 7.94
C ALA A 223 19.73 18.67 8.07
N PRO A 224 18.96 19.25 7.13
CA PRO A 224 17.50 19.19 7.18
C PRO A 224 17.01 17.75 7.04
N GLY A 225 15.87 17.44 7.62
CA GLY A 225 15.26 16.10 7.52
C GLY A 225 15.88 15.02 8.42
N VAL A 226 16.89 15.35 9.24
CA VAL A 226 17.44 14.45 10.25
C VAL A 226 16.64 14.55 11.56
N ALA A 227 16.19 13.41 12.09
CA ALA A 227 15.53 13.32 13.40
C ALA A 227 16.09 12.16 14.21
N ALA A 228 16.51 12.42 15.45
CA ALA A 228 17.09 11.41 16.33
C ALA A 228 16.04 10.63 17.13
N VAL A 229 16.30 9.34 17.34
CA VAL A 229 15.62 8.51 18.35
C VAL A 229 16.52 8.28 19.56
N ASN A 230 16.01 7.56 20.57
CA ASN A 230 16.80 7.23 21.75
C ASN A 230 18.01 6.31 21.42
N ILE A 231 18.99 6.29 22.31
CA ILE A 231 20.19 5.46 22.20
C ILE A 231 19.81 3.99 22.14
N ASP A 232 20.43 3.26 21.22
CA ASP A 232 20.16 1.86 20.94
C ASP A 232 18.64 1.65 20.76
N ASN A 233 17.98 2.39 19.87
CA ASN A 233 16.54 2.24 19.65
C ASN A 233 16.19 1.95 18.19
N GLY A 234 16.73 0.84 17.66
CA GLY A 234 16.41 0.35 16.31
C GLY A 234 14.93 0.03 16.14
N PHE A 235 14.28 -0.51 17.18
CA PHE A 235 12.83 -0.70 17.20
C PHE A 235 12.05 0.61 16.99
N GLY A 236 12.37 1.66 17.77
CA GLY A 236 11.72 2.96 17.68
C GLY A 236 11.90 3.61 16.31
N ALA A 237 13.10 3.48 15.74
CA ALA A 237 13.40 3.96 14.40
C ALA A 237 12.53 3.26 13.34
N ALA A 238 12.40 1.93 13.42
CA ALA A 238 11.56 1.16 12.50
C ALA A 238 10.07 1.55 12.59
N VAL A 239 9.55 1.78 13.80
CA VAL A 239 8.15 2.21 14.01
C VAL A 239 7.92 3.64 13.51
N MET A 240 8.92 4.53 13.67
CA MET A 240 8.86 5.88 13.11
C MET A 240 8.83 5.83 11.58
N ALA A 241 9.70 5.03 10.95
CA ALA A 241 9.72 4.84 9.50
C ALA A 241 8.37 4.31 8.97
N ASP A 242 7.80 3.28 9.61
CA ASP A 242 6.46 2.77 9.28
C ASP A 242 5.37 3.86 9.42
N SER A 243 5.49 4.73 10.43
CA SER A 243 4.54 5.84 10.63
C SER A 243 4.63 6.90 9.53
N ILE A 244 5.84 7.26 9.11
CA ILE A 244 6.09 8.19 8.00
C ILE A 244 5.52 7.60 6.69
N LEU A 245 5.83 6.33 6.41
CA LEU A 245 5.32 5.63 5.22
C LEU A 245 3.79 5.48 5.25
N LYS A 246 3.20 5.21 6.41
CA LYS A 246 1.74 5.21 6.58
C LYS A 246 1.14 6.57 6.32
N ALA A 247 1.77 7.67 6.74
CA ALA A 247 1.30 9.02 6.48
C ALA A 247 1.31 9.32 4.97
N LYS A 248 2.43 9.04 4.28
CA LYS A 248 2.55 9.12 2.81
C LYS A 248 1.42 8.33 2.12
N ASN A 249 1.18 7.11 2.57
CA ASN A 249 0.16 6.23 2.02
C ASN A 249 -1.28 6.62 2.38
N LYS A 250 -1.52 7.27 3.52
CA LYS A 250 -2.85 7.75 3.92
C LYS A 250 -3.36 8.82 2.95
N HIS A 251 -2.45 9.59 2.35
CA HIS A 251 -2.75 10.57 1.32
C HIS A 251 -2.83 9.94 -0.09
N MET A 252 -2.04 8.90 -0.40
CA MET A 252 -2.15 8.19 -1.69
C MET A 252 -3.36 7.24 -1.79
N LYS A 253 -3.90 6.75 -0.67
CA LYS A 253 -5.07 5.86 -0.64
C LYS A 253 -6.40 6.49 -1.08
N ASN A 254 -6.42 7.78 -1.43
CA ASN A 254 -7.64 8.46 -1.87
C ASN A 254 -7.90 8.39 -3.38
N ILE A 255 -7.07 7.67 -4.15
CA ILE A 255 -7.38 7.33 -5.55
C ILE A 255 -8.01 5.93 -5.53
N GLU A 256 -9.27 5.82 -5.10
CA GLU A 256 -10.05 4.59 -5.28
C GLU A 256 -10.40 4.45 -6.78
N THR A 257 -9.53 3.76 -7.52
CA THR A 257 -9.81 3.28 -8.88
C THR A 257 -10.24 1.81 -8.84
N GLU A 258 -11.23 1.46 -9.65
CA GLU A 258 -11.60 0.07 -9.91
C GLU A 258 -10.59 -0.53 -10.88
N LYS A 259 -9.85 -1.55 -10.42
CA LYS A 259 -8.93 -2.30 -11.27
C LYS A 259 -9.61 -3.53 -11.86
N ASP A 260 -9.49 -3.72 -13.16
CA ASP A 260 -9.86 -4.97 -13.83
C ASP A 260 -8.83 -5.37 -14.89
N LYS A 261 -8.95 -6.61 -15.38
CA LYS A 261 -8.12 -7.14 -16.45
C LYS A 261 -9.00 -7.49 -17.65
N VAL A 262 -8.54 -7.16 -18.85
CA VAL A 262 -9.25 -7.41 -20.11
C VAL A 262 -8.27 -7.89 -21.17
N TYR A 263 -8.76 -8.59 -22.18
CA TYR A 263 -7.95 -8.96 -23.34
C TYR A 263 -8.03 -7.87 -24.40
N LEU A 264 -6.89 -7.48 -24.96
CA LEU A 264 -6.79 -6.79 -26.23
C LEU A 264 -6.54 -7.84 -27.32
N LEU A 265 -7.49 -7.98 -28.24
CA LEU A 265 -7.42 -8.88 -29.37
C LEU A 265 -7.18 -8.07 -30.64
N GLU A 266 -6.08 -8.34 -31.35
CA GLU A 266 -5.70 -7.59 -32.54
C GLU A 266 -5.47 -8.49 -33.75
N THR A 267 -5.92 -8.03 -34.92
CA THR A 267 -5.53 -8.61 -36.20
C THR A 267 -5.42 -7.56 -37.30
N ASN A 268 -4.59 -7.81 -38.31
CA ASN A 268 -4.45 -6.98 -39.49
C ASN A 268 -5.17 -7.66 -40.66
N ILE A 269 -5.96 -6.90 -41.40
CA ILE A 269 -6.85 -7.38 -42.46
C ILE A 269 -6.62 -6.53 -43.72
N ASP A 270 -6.23 -7.14 -44.83
CA ASP A 270 -5.94 -6.46 -46.11
C ASP A 270 -6.90 -6.83 -47.27
N ASP A 271 -7.80 -7.79 -47.05
CA ASP A 271 -8.63 -8.42 -48.09
C ASP A 271 -10.14 -8.46 -47.75
N MET A 272 -10.57 -7.75 -46.69
CA MET A 272 -11.97 -7.65 -46.29
C MET A 272 -12.67 -6.44 -46.92
N ASN A 273 -13.93 -6.63 -47.34
CA ASN A 273 -14.78 -5.56 -47.85
C ASN A 273 -15.06 -4.50 -46.76
N PRO A 274 -14.71 -3.22 -46.97
CA PRO A 274 -14.94 -2.15 -45.99
C PRO A 274 -16.40 -1.96 -45.56
N ASN A 275 -17.38 -2.32 -46.41
CA ASN A 275 -18.80 -2.23 -46.06
C ASN A 275 -19.19 -3.17 -44.90
N LEU A 276 -18.35 -4.15 -44.57
CA LEU A 276 -18.60 -5.10 -43.48
C LEU A 276 -18.03 -4.62 -42.13
N TYR A 277 -17.20 -3.58 -42.09
CA TYR A 277 -16.55 -3.11 -40.86
C TYR A 277 -17.57 -2.73 -39.78
N ASP A 278 -18.58 -1.95 -40.15
CA ASP A 278 -19.65 -1.56 -39.23
C ASP A 278 -20.47 -2.76 -38.76
N HIS A 279 -20.69 -3.75 -39.63
CA HIS A 279 -21.38 -4.98 -39.26
C HIS A 279 -20.60 -5.74 -38.18
N THR A 280 -19.30 -5.92 -38.39
CA THR A 280 -18.41 -6.61 -37.45
C THR A 280 -18.34 -5.90 -36.11
N ILE A 281 -18.16 -4.57 -36.08
CA ILE A 281 -18.16 -3.79 -34.83
C ILE A 281 -19.48 -3.95 -34.10
N ASN A 282 -20.61 -3.75 -34.79
CA ASN A 282 -21.93 -3.86 -34.15
C ASN A 282 -22.18 -5.24 -33.56
N LYS A 283 -21.73 -6.31 -34.26
CA LYS A 283 -21.84 -7.68 -33.76
C LYS A 283 -20.95 -7.88 -32.52
N LEU A 284 -19.69 -7.47 -32.56
CA LEU A 284 -18.79 -7.56 -31.40
C LEU A 284 -19.34 -6.82 -30.18
N MET A 285 -19.82 -5.60 -30.36
CA MET A 285 -20.43 -4.79 -29.30
C MET A 285 -21.68 -5.47 -28.74
N LYS A 286 -22.55 -6.02 -29.60
CA LYS A 286 -23.75 -6.76 -29.19
C LYS A 286 -23.43 -7.99 -28.33
N PHE A 287 -22.32 -8.66 -28.58
CA PHE A 287 -21.88 -9.85 -27.83
C PHE A 287 -21.00 -9.52 -26.62
N GLY A 288 -20.88 -8.24 -26.25
CA GLY A 288 -20.28 -7.81 -24.99
C GLY A 288 -18.80 -7.43 -25.08
N ALA A 289 -18.30 -7.09 -26.28
CA ALA A 289 -17.05 -6.34 -26.38
C ALA A 289 -17.16 -5.02 -25.59
N LEU A 290 -16.10 -4.66 -24.88
CA LEU A 290 -16.04 -3.40 -24.14
C LEU A 290 -15.78 -2.22 -25.08
N ASP A 291 -15.04 -2.48 -26.16
CA ASP A 291 -14.77 -1.55 -27.24
C ASP A 291 -14.28 -2.33 -28.48
N ALA A 292 -14.49 -1.78 -29.67
CA ALA A 292 -14.00 -2.34 -30.93
C ALA A 292 -13.81 -1.24 -31.98
N PHE A 293 -12.63 -1.19 -32.61
CA PHE A 293 -12.31 -0.17 -33.61
C PHE A 293 -11.32 -0.66 -34.67
N PHE A 294 -11.30 0.05 -35.80
CA PHE A 294 -10.35 -0.19 -36.90
C PHE A 294 -9.35 0.97 -37.01
N GLU A 295 -8.07 0.64 -37.20
CA GLU A 295 -7.01 1.61 -37.47
C GLU A 295 -6.40 1.35 -38.85
N PRO A 296 -6.20 2.37 -39.71
CA PRO A 296 -5.57 2.17 -41.00
C PRO A 296 -4.08 1.81 -40.83
N VAL A 297 -3.61 0.77 -41.52
CA VAL A 297 -2.22 0.32 -41.49
C VAL A 297 -1.70 0.04 -42.90
N ARG A 298 -0.38 0.14 -43.08
CA ARG A 298 0.31 -0.27 -44.31
C ARG A 298 1.00 -1.60 -44.10
N MET A 299 0.75 -2.55 -45.01
CA MET A 299 1.35 -3.88 -44.98
C MET A 299 2.41 -4.06 -46.08
N LYS A 300 3.13 -5.19 -46.04
CA LYS A 300 4.11 -5.58 -47.08
C LYS A 300 3.50 -5.47 -48.48
N LYS A 301 4.33 -5.24 -49.50
CA LYS A 301 3.89 -5.02 -50.90
C LYS A 301 3.00 -3.77 -51.09
N LYS A 302 3.13 -2.77 -50.21
CA LYS A 302 2.39 -1.48 -50.27
C LYS A 302 0.86 -1.64 -50.22
N ARG A 303 0.35 -2.72 -49.60
CA ARG A 303 -1.09 -2.93 -49.44
C ARG A 303 -1.65 -2.03 -48.34
N ALA A 304 -2.76 -1.38 -48.64
CA ALA A 304 -3.59 -0.71 -47.64
C ALA A 304 -4.38 -1.78 -46.87
N ALA A 305 -4.38 -1.69 -45.55
CA ALA A 305 -5.00 -2.65 -44.66
C ALA A 305 -5.59 -1.92 -43.44
N VAL A 306 -6.36 -2.64 -42.64
CA VAL A 306 -6.89 -2.17 -41.37
C VAL A 306 -6.47 -3.10 -40.24
N LYS A 307 -6.18 -2.55 -39.06
CA LYS A 307 -5.99 -3.31 -37.84
C LYS A 307 -7.28 -3.24 -37.02
N LEU A 308 -7.92 -4.38 -36.82
CA LEU A 308 -9.05 -4.54 -35.90
C LEU A 308 -8.50 -4.71 -34.49
N SER A 309 -8.95 -3.88 -33.56
CA SER A 309 -8.63 -3.97 -32.14
C SER A 309 -9.91 -4.14 -31.33
N VAL A 310 -9.98 -5.18 -30.49
CA VAL A 310 -11.17 -5.51 -29.69
C VAL A 310 -10.80 -5.67 -28.22
N LEU A 311 -11.46 -4.91 -27.35
CA LEU A 311 -11.33 -5.06 -25.89
C LEU A 311 -12.38 -6.04 -25.38
N SER A 312 -11.92 -7.19 -24.89
CA SER A 312 -12.76 -8.30 -24.46
C SER A 312 -12.70 -8.53 -22.95
N PRO A 313 -13.85 -8.66 -22.25
CA PRO A 313 -13.89 -9.21 -20.90
C PRO A 313 -13.31 -10.63 -20.86
N ILE A 314 -12.63 -10.99 -19.78
CA ILE A 314 -11.95 -12.31 -19.65
C ILE A 314 -12.89 -13.47 -19.94
N ASN A 315 -14.14 -13.40 -19.47
CA ASN A 315 -15.14 -14.45 -19.61
C ASN A 315 -15.80 -14.54 -21.00
N LEU A 316 -15.58 -13.55 -21.88
CA LEU A 316 -16.17 -13.49 -23.21
C LEU A 316 -15.14 -13.66 -24.34
N LYS A 317 -13.86 -13.86 -24.00
CA LYS A 317 -12.75 -14.01 -24.94
C LYS A 317 -13.07 -14.99 -26.08
N ASP A 318 -13.38 -16.24 -25.74
CA ASP A 318 -13.53 -17.30 -26.74
C ASP A 318 -14.74 -17.06 -27.66
N LYS A 319 -15.80 -16.43 -27.14
CA LYS A 319 -16.97 -16.03 -27.93
C LYS A 319 -16.62 -14.92 -28.91
N LEU A 320 -15.88 -13.90 -28.47
CA LEU A 320 -15.48 -12.81 -29.36
C LEU A 320 -14.43 -13.26 -30.39
N LEU A 321 -13.50 -14.15 -30.03
CA LEU A 321 -12.57 -14.76 -30.99
C LEU A 321 -13.32 -15.48 -32.11
N LYS A 322 -14.33 -16.28 -31.76
CA LYS A 322 -15.17 -16.97 -32.76
C LYS A 322 -15.84 -15.98 -33.73
N ILE A 323 -16.39 -14.88 -33.21
CA ILE A 323 -17.00 -13.85 -34.06
C ILE A 323 -15.96 -13.21 -34.98
N ILE A 324 -14.76 -12.91 -34.49
CA ILE A 324 -13.71 -12.33 -35.33
C ILE A 324 -13.34 -13.29 -36.48
N PHE A 325 -13.20 -14.59 -36.21
CA PHE A 325 -12.91 -15.58 -37.26
C PHE A 325 -14.05 -15.81 -38.25
N GLU A 326 -15.32 -15.68 -37.82
CA GLU A 326 -16.48 -15.85 -38.71
C GLU A 326 -16.77 -14.62 -39.56
N GLU A 327 -16.53 -13.42 -39.02
CA GLU A 327 -16.92 -12.14 -39.64
C GLU A 327 -15.78 -11.46 -40.40
N THR A 328 -14.54 -11.93 -40.24
CA THR A 328 -13.37 -11.34 -40.90
C THR A 328 -12.60 -12.39 -41.69
N THR A 329 -11.77 -11.95 -42.62
CA THR A 329 -10.90 -12.80 -43.44
C THR A 329 -9.60 -13.20 -42.72
N THR A 330 -9.48 -12.91 -41.43
CA THR A 330 -8.23 -13.16 -40.69
C THR A 330 -7.94 -14.65 -40.51
N PHE A 331 -6.68 -15.03 -40.64
CA PHE A 331 -6.19 -16.37 -40.30
C PHE A 331 -5.69 -16.49 -38.86
N GLY A 332 -5.44 -15.38 -38.18
CA GLY A 332 -4.86 -15.40 -36.84
C GLY A 332 -5.14 -14.11 -36.05
N ILE A 333 -5.06 -14.20 -34.73
CA ILE A 333 -5.32 -13.09 -33.81
C ILE A 333 -4.19 -13.07 -32.77
N ARG A 334 -3.70 -11.87 -32.45
CA ARG A 334 -2.76 -11.64 -31.34
C ARG A 334 -3.56 -11.25 -30.11
N GLU A 335 -3.25 -11.86 -28.97
CA GLU A 335 -3.90 -11.54 -27.69
C GLU A 335 -2.89 -11.00 -26.67
N GLN A 336 -3.29 -9.96 -25.95
CA GLN A 336 -2.55 -9.42 -24.81
C GLN A 336 -3.49 -9.19 -23.64
N LEU A 337 -3.11 -9.68 -22.46
CA LEU A 337 -3.82 -9.37 -21.22
C LEU A 337 -3.36 -8.00 -20.72
N ILE A 338 -4.28 -7.04 -20.67
CA ILE A 338 -4.01 -5.67 -20.19
C ILE A 338 -4.74 -5.40 -18.87
N GLU A 339 -4.08 -4.65 -17.99
CA GLU A 339 -4.68 -4.14 -16.76
C GLU A 339 -5.27 -2.76 -17.01
N ARG A 340 -6.45 -2.48 -16.43
CA ARG A 340 -7.06 -1.15 -16.51
C ARG A 340 -7.33 -0.61 -15.11
N GLU A 341 -7.20 0.70 -14.99
CA GLU A 341 -7.69 1.46 -13.84
C GLU A 341 -8.85 2.34 -14.28
N LYS A 342 -9.98 2.23 -13.59
CA LYS A 342 -11.22 2.93 -13.92
C LYS A 342 -11.68 3.79 -12.74
N LEU A 343 -12.28 4.93 -13.04
CA LEU A 343 -13.05 5.66 -12.04
C LEU A 343 -14.31 4.86 -11.67
N SER A 344 -14.68 4.91 -10.38
CA SER A 344 -16.00 4.44 -9.98
C SER A 344 -17.06 5.32 -10.64
N ARG A 345 -18.05 4.70 -11.27
CA ARG A 345 -19.10 5.41 -12.02
C ARG A 345 -20.46 5.20 -11.37
N CYS A 346 -21.23 6.27 -11.25
CA CYS A 346 -22.66 6.17 -10.92
C CYS A 346 -23.50 7.01 -11.87
N PHE A 347 -24.72 6.57 -12.12
CA PHE A 347 -25.69 7.32 -12.88
C PHE A 347 -26.60 8.08 -11.93
N LYS A 348 -26.79 9.37 -12.17
CA LYS A 348 -27.77 10.19 -11.44
C LYS A 348 -28.66 10.91 -12.44
N THR A 349 -29.96 10.72 -12.32
CA THR A 349 -30.94 11.43 -13.14
C THR A 349 -31.20 12.80 -12.55
N ILE A 350 -31.02 13.85 -13.35
CA ILE A 350 -31.27 15.24 -12.98
C ILE A 350 -32.49 15.73 -13.76
N LYS A 351 -33.37 16.49 -13.11
CA LYS A 351 -34.54 17.12 -13.74
C LYS A 351 -34.14 18.50 -14.24
N THR A 352 -34.26 18.72 -15.54
CA THR A 352 -33.90 19.95 -16.25
C THR A 352 -35.16 20.63 -16.78
N LYS A 353 -35.03 21.83 -17.33
CA LYS A 353 -36.12 22.56 -17.99
C LYS A 353 -36.79 21.77 -19.12
N TYR A 354 -36.03 20.91 -19.80
CA TYR A 354 -36.51 20.14 -20.96
C TYR A 354 -36.91 18.71 -20.61
N GLY A 355 -36.55 18.20 -19.43
CA GLY A 355 -36.94 16.86 -18.99
C GLY A 355 -35.94 16.23 -18.05
N LYS A 356 -36.03 14.91 -17.86
CA LYS A 356 -35.06 14.17 -17.05
C LYS A 356 -33.89 13.74 -17.93
N VAL A 357 -32.66 14.00 -17.48
CA VAL A 357 -31.43 13.57 -18.16
C VAL A 357 -30.55 12.80 -17.18
N SER A 358 -30.02 11.67 -17.62
CA SER A 358 -29.09 10.87 -16.84
C SER A 358 -27.67 11.41 -17.01
N PHE A 359 -26.99 11.64 -15.89
CA PHE A 359 -25.58 12.03 -15.86
C PHE A 359 -24.74 10.85 -15.40
N LYS A 360 -23.72 10.54 -16.20
CA LYS A 360 -22.63 9.65 -15.84
C LYS A 360 -21.61 10.43 -15.01
N ILE A 361 -21.53 10.10 -13.73
CA ILE A 361 -20.64 10.73 -12.77
C ILE A 361 -19.44 9.83 -12.55
N GLY A 362 -18.25 10.29 -12.94
CA GLY A 362 -16.96 9.67 -12.63
C GLY A 362 -16.44 10.18 -11.29
N LYS A 363 -16.26 9.28 -10.32
CA LYS A 363 -15.77 9.59 -8.98
C LYS A 363 -14.35 9.06 -8.78
N LEU A 364 -13.50 9.92 -8.25
CA LEU A 364 -12.17 9.60 -7.74
C LEU A 364 -12.22 9.66 -6.21
N GLY A 365 -12.42 8.49 -5.58
CA GLY A 365 -12.79 8.43 -4.17
C GLY A 365 -14.08 9.20 -3.90
N ARG A 366 -13.99 10.27 -3.09
CA ARG A 366 -15.14 11.15 -2.76
C ARG A 366 -15.31 12.34 -3.70
N LYS A 367 -14.35 12.61 -4.59
CA LYS A 367 -14.37 13.76 -5.50
C LYS A 367 -15.07 13.39 -6.80
N ILE A 368 -16.04 14.19 -7.23
CA ILE A 368 -16.58 14.10 -8.59
C ILE A 368 -15.55 14.74 -9.53
N VAL A 369 -15.06 13.97 -10.51
CA VAL A 369 -14.05 14.42 -11.47
C VAL A 369 -14.65 14.62 -12.86
N THR A 370 -15.67 13.84 -13.21
CA THR A 370 -16.29 13.91 -14.53
C THR A 370 -17.81 13.88 -14.38
N LEU A 371 -18.48 14.79 -15.07
CA LEU A 371 -19.93 14.84 -15.24
C LEU A 371 -20.21 14.86 -16.74
N ALA A 372 -20.74 13.75 -17.26
CA ALA A 372 -21.09 13.62 -18.67
C ALA A 372 -22.59 13.28 -18.80
N PRO A 373 -23.41 14.13 -19.44
CA PRO A 373 -24.80 13.77 -19.73
C PRO A 373 -24.89 12.69 -20.81
N GLU A 374 -25.85 11.79 -20.69
CA GLU A 374 -26.08 10.71 -21.66
C GLU A 374 -26.62 11.24 -23.00
N TYR A 375 -25.92 10.92 -24.10
CA TYR A 375 -26.22 11.41 -25.45
C TYR A 375 -27.66 11.11 -25.89
N GLU A 376 -28.11 9.88 -25.67
CA GLU A 376 -29.45 9.44 -26.06
C GLU A 376 -30.57 10.21 -25.34
N ASP A 377 -30.34 10.64 -24.10
CA ASP A 377 -31.35 11.35 -23.32
C ASP A 377 -31.54 12.77 -23.87
N TYR A 378 -30.47 13.55 -24.05
CA TYR A 378 -30.62 14.92 -24.54
C TYR A 378 -30.91 14.99 -26.05
N LYS A 379 -30.52 13.98 -26.84
CA LYS A 379 -30.95 13.83 -28.24
C LYS A 379 -32.47 13.66 -28.33
N LYS A 380 -33.06 12.80 -27.49
CA LYS A 380 -34.52 12.64 -27.42
C LYS A 380 -35.23 13.93 -27.00
N LEU A 381 -34.66 14.67 -26.04
CA LEU A 381 -35.21 15.96 -25.62
C LEU A 381 -35.12 17.02 -26.71
N ALA A 382 -34.00 17.11 -27.43
CA ALA A 382 -33.83 18.01 -28.56
C ALA A 382 -34.89 17.76 -29.65
N ASN A 383 -35.11 16.50 -30.00
CA ASN A 383 -36.13 16.10 -30.98
C ASN A 383 -37.56 16.39 -30.48
N LYS A 384 -37.86 16.09 -29.22
CA LYS A 384 -39.19 16.32 -28.62
C LYS A 384 -39.55 17.81 -28.58
N HIS A 385 -38.58 18.66 -28.23
CA HIS A 385 -38.80 20.11 -28.09
C HIS A 385 -38.45 20.90 -29.34
N ARG A 386 -38.05 20.24 -30.43
CA ARG A 386 -37.65 20.85 -31.72
C ARG A 386 -36.61 21.97 -31.54
N ILE A 387 -35.62 21.74 -30.69
CA ILE A 387 -34.54 22.68 -30.41
C ILE A 387 -33.18 22.06 -30.78
N PRO A 388 -32.19 22.88 -31.18
CA PRO A 388 -30.85 22.37 -31.49
C PRO A 388 -30.25 21.61 -30.32
N ILE A 389 -29.59 20.48 -30.61
CA ILE A 389 -29.02 19.60 -29.60
C ILE A 389 -27.97 20.31 -28.73
N GLU A 390 -27.19 21.22 -29.33
CA GLU A 390 -26.21 22.05 -28.62
C GLU A 390 -26.86 22.95 -27.56
N LYS A 391 -28.08 23.43 -27.82
CA LYS A 391 -28.80 24.29 -26.88
C LYS A 391 -29.24 23.50 -25.66
N VAL A 392 -29.69 22.26 -25.86
CA VAL A 392 -29.99 21.33 -24.75
C VAL A 392 -28.72 21.01 -23.99
N TYR A 393 -27.62 20.70 -24.68
CA TYR A 393 -26.35 20.34 -24.05
C TYR A 393 -25.78 21.48 -23.18
N LYS A 394 -25.79 22.73 -23.67
CA LYS A 394 -25.32 23.89 -22.89
C LYS A 394 -26.14 24.12 -21.62
N GLU A 395 -27.46 23.90 -21.67
CA GLU A 395 -28.34 24.05 -20.51
C GLU A 395 -28.03 23.02 -19.41
N LEU A 396 -27.51 21.84 -19.77
CA LEU A 396 -27.19 20.77 -18.81
C LEU A 396 -26.03 21.09 -17.87
N PHE A 397 -25.23 22.12 -18.18
CA PHE A 397 -24.10 22.58 -17.36
C PHE A 397 -24.42 23.86 -16.57
N ASN A 398 -25.68 24.30 -16.56
CA ASN A 398 -26.09 25.49 -15.79
C ASN A 398 -25.96 25.21 -14.27
N PRO A 399 -25.23 26.06 -13.50
CA PRO A 399 -24.99 25.86 -12.06
C PRO A 399 -26.23 25.64 -11.21
N ASP A 400 -27.40 26.14 -11.63
CA ASP A 400 -28.69 25.93 -10.94
C ASP A 400 -29.07 24.44 -10.78
N TYR A 401 -28.53 23.57 -11.63
CA TYR A 401 -28.76 22.12 -11.60
C TYR A 401 -27.67 21.33 -10.85
N HIS A 402 -26.58 21.98 -10.43
CA HIS A 402 -25.36 21.34 -9.90
C HIS A 402 -25.19 21.43 -8.38
N ASN A 403 -26.23 21.83 -7.63
CA ASN A 403 -26.31 21.63 -6.17
C ASN A 403 -26.51 20.14 -5.84
N LEU A 404 -25.46 19.36 -6.08
CA LEU A 404 -25.34 17.95 -5.78
C LEU A 404 -24.54 17.85 -4.48
N GLY A 405 -25.24 18.00 -3.36
CA GLY A 405 -24.70 17.78 -2.01
C GLY A 405 -24.10 16.39 -1.79
#